data_AF-A0A2P4QP72-F1
#
_entry.id   AF-A0A2P4QP72-F1
#
_cell.length_a   1.000
_cell.length_b   1.000
_cell.length_c   1.000
_cell.angle_alpha   90.00
_cell.angle_beta   90.00
_cell.angle_gamma   90.00
#
_symmetry.space_group_name_H-M   'P 1'
#
loop_
_entity.id
_entity.type
_entity.pdbx_description
1 polymer ?
#
loop_
_entity_poly.entity_id
_entity_poly.type
_entity_poly.pdbx_seq_one_letter_code
_entity_poly.pdbx_strand_id
1 'polypeptide(L)'
;MSSYAFHCMGGLANQMLQTTFAILLTSKGKELFLTNWRYFEFPSVWSRQQNPITHLNSYYFSDYFRLIIIMPFLLNRAINISLLKDTFVNNLITTCNLTQKNQVIDQLQNLWVLFAKLVSLTFKKTFNESNYYKMHGEAVRSPYSLCHQFTELPY
;
A
#
# COMPACT_ATOMS: atom_id res chain seq x y z
N MET A 1 21.68 4.12 8.02
CA MET A 1 20.65 3.11 8.37
C MET A 1 21.26 1.73 8.33
N SER A 2 21.00 0.90 9.33
CA SER A 2 21.54 -0.47 9.38
C SER A 2 20.84 -1.36 8.36
N SER A 3 21.61 -2.21 7.68
CA SER A 3 21.12 -3.23 6.72
C SER A 3 19.93 -4.06 7.28
N TYR A 4 19.89 -4.27 8.59
CA TYR A 4 18.82 -4.95 9.30
C TYR A 4 17.44 -4.30 9.11
N ALA A 5 17.32 -2.98 9.25
CA ALA A 5 16.02 -2.30 9.07
C ALA A 5 15.51 -2.44 7.63
N PHE A 6 16.42 -2.41 6.65
CA PHE A 6 16.09 -2.61 5.25
C PHE A 6 15.55 -4.02 4.98
N HIS A 7 16.23 -5.05 5.47
CA HIS A 7 15.79 -6.44 5.30
C HIS A 7 14.48 -6.74 6.05
N CYS A 8 14.32 -6.24 7.29
CA CYS A 8 13.09 -6.44 8.05
C CYS A 8 11.89 -5.78 7.36
N MET A 9 12.02 -4.52 6.94
CA MET A 9 10.94 -3.82 6.25
C MET A 9 10.61 -4.44 4.89
N GLY A 10 11.63 -4.93 4.17
CA GLY A 10 11.44 -5.65 2.92
C GLY A 10 10.65 -6.96 3.10
N GLY A 11 10.96 -7.72 4.16
CA GLY A 11 10.22 -8.94 4.51
C GLY A 11 8.75 -8.65 4.87
N LEU A 12 8.51 -7.63 5.70
CA LEU A 12 7.17 -7.18 6.07
C LEU A 12 6.38 -6.70 4.84
N ALA A 13 7.03 -5.96 3.94
CA ALA A 13 6.41 -5.48 2.71
C ALA A 13 5.93 -6.63 1.82
N ASN A 14 6.78 -7.63 1.61
CA ASN A 14 6.44 -8.79 0.81
C ASN A 14 5.24 -9.54 1.43
N GLN A 15 5.25 -9.79 2.74
CA GLN A 15 4.14 -10.44 3.43
C GLN A 15 2.84 -9.64 3.28
N MET A 16 2.87 -8.33 3.48
CA MET A 16 1.68 -7.49 3.37
C MET A 16 1.09 -7.48 1.95
N LEU A 17 1.94 -7.45 0.92
CA LEU A 17 1.53 -7.58 -0.49
C LEU A 17 0.92 -8.96 -0.78
N GLN A 18 1.59 -10.04 -0.34
CA GLN A 18 1.11 -11.41 -0.51
C GLN A 18 -0.26 -11.62 0.15
N THR A 19 -0.41 -11.21 1.41
CA THR A 19 -1.67 -11.31 2.15
C THR A 19 -2.78 -10.51 1.48
N THR A 20 -2.47 -9.30 1.01
CA THR A 20 -3.41 -8.44 0.29
C THR A 20 -3.92 -9.14 -0.97
N PHE A 21 -3.04 -9.65 -1.83
CA PHE A 21 -3.47 -10.31 -3.06
C PHE A 21 -4.14 -11.67 -2.84
N ALA A 22 -3.80 -12.39 -1.77
CA ALA A 22 -4.37 -13.70 -1.45
C ALA A 22 -5.78 -13.60 -0.82
N ILE A 23 -5.96 -12.66 0.10
CA ILE A 23 -7.17 -12.58 0.93
C ILE A 23 -8.16 -11.57 0.37
N LEU A 24 -7.68 -10.46 -0.19
CA LEU A 24 -8.54 -9.32 -0.54
C LEU A 24 -9.05 -9.39 -1.96
N LEU A 25 -8.27 -9.95 -2.89
CA LEU A 25 -8.65 -9.95 -4.29
C LEU A 25 -9.33 -11.26 -4.70
N THR A 26 -10.65 -11.19 -4.93
CA THR A 26 -11.38 -12.22 -5.71
C THR A 26 -10.84 -12.27 -7.15
N SER A 27 -11.19 -13.29 -7.95
CA SER A 27 -10.75 -13.34 -9.37
C SER A 27 -11.14 -12.08 -10.13
N LYS A 28 -12.36 -11.57 -9.92
CA LYS A 28 -12.84 -10.30 -10.48
C LYS A 28 -12.08 -9.09 -9.92
N GLY A 29 -11.78 -9.10 -8.62
CA GLY A 29 -10.95 -8.06 -7.99
C GLY A 29 -9.52 -8.03 -8.54
N LYS A 30 -8.91 -9.19 -8.82
CA LYS A 30 -7.59 -9.29 -9.45
C LYS A 30 -7.59 -8.70 -10.85
N GLU A 31 -8.59 -9.02 -11.66
CA GLU A 31 -8.71 -8.48 -13.02
C GLU A 31 -8.85 -6.95 -13.01
N LEU A 32 -9.73 -6.41 -12.16
CA LEU A 32 -9.89 -4.97 -12.03
C LEU A 32 -8.63 -4.28 -11.50
N PHE A 33 -7.96 -4.90 -10.53
CA PHE A 33 -6.67 -4.40 -10.04
C PHE A 33 -5.62 -4.37 -11.15
N LEU A 34 -5.48 -5.43 -11.95
CA LEU A 34 -4.52 -5.48 -13.06
C LEU A 34 -4.86 -4.50 -14.19
N THR A 35 -6.15 -4.22 -14.38
CA THR A 35 -6.61 -3.17 -15.30
C THR A 35 -6.13 -1.81 -14.81
N ASN A 36 -6.41 -1.47 -13.55
CA ASN A 36 -5.94 -0.21 -12.95
C ASN A 36 -4.41 -0.12 -12.94
N TRP A 37 -3.72 -1.22 -12.65
CA TRP A 37 -2.27 -1.31 -12.70
C TRP A 37 -1.71 -0.98 -14.08
N ARG A 38 -2.29 -1.53 -15.15
CA ARG A 38 -1.83 -1.31 -16.53
C ARG A 38 -1.96 0.14 -16.97
N TYR A 39 -2.99 0.83 -16.49
CA TYR A 39 -3.27 2.24 -16.81
C TYR A 39 -2.79 3.21 -15.73
N PHE A 40 -2.04 2.72 -14.72
CA PHE A 40 -1.52 3.58 -13.68
C PHE A 40 -0.38 4.46 -14.23
N GLU A 41 -0.44 5.75 -13.93
CA GLU A 41 0.56 6.73 -14.34
C GLU A 41 1.79 6.63 -13.42
N PHE A 42 2.65 5.66 -13.72
CA PHE A 42 3.92 5.51 -13.00
C PHE A 42 4.88 6.68 -13.30
N PRO A 43 5.73 7.08 -12.35
CA PRO A 43 6.80 8.04 -12.62
C PRO A 43 7.69 7.57 -13.78
N SER A 44 8.02 8.47 -14.70
CA SER A 44 8.83 8.15 -15.90
C SER A 44 10.23 7.62 -15.58
N VAL A 45 10.74 7.93 -14.38
CA VAL A 45 12.03 7.46 -13.87
C VAL A 45 11.98 6.00 -13.38
N TRP A 46 10.80 5.40 -13.27
CA TRP A 46 10.67 3.99 -12.88
C TRP A 46 10.82 3.09 -14.11
N SER A 47 11.58 2.00 -13.94
CA SER A 47 11.55 0.92 -14.92
C SER A 47 10.13 0.36 -15.03
N ARG A 48 9.84 -0.25 -16.18
CA ARG A 48 8.56 -0.93 -16.40
C ARG A 48 8.33 -1.96 -15.29
N GLN A 49 7.23 -1.78 -14.56
CA GLN A 49 6.89 -2.66 -13.43
C GLN A 49 6.26 -3.97 -13.93
N GLN A 50 6.70 -5.10 -13.37
CA GLN A 50 6.15 -6.42 -13.67
C GLN A 50 4.75 -6.58 -13.06
N ASN A 51 3.98 -7.59 -13.46
CA ASN A 51 2.70 -7.87 -12.81
C ASN A 51 2.93 -8.22 -11.32
N PRO A 52 2.39 -7.42 -10.37
CA PRO A 52 2.68 -7.59 -8.95
C PRO A 52 1.93 -8.77 -8.32
N ILE A 53 0.95 -9.36 -9.01
CA ILE A 53 0.22 -10.54 -8.54
C ILE A 53 0.97 -11.81 -8.92
N THR A 54 1.48 -11.91 -10.16
CA THR A 54 2.13 -13.15 -10.65
C THR A 54 3.63 -13.17 -10.40
N HIS A 55 4.30 -12.01 -10.38
CA HIS A 55 5.75 -11.92 -10.28
C HIS A 55 6.23 -11.35 -8.94
N LEU A 56 5.40 -11.33 -7.89
CA LEU A 56 5.76 -10.73 -6.61
C LEU A 56 7.08 -11.25 -6.02
N ASN A 57 7.37 -12.54 -6.22
CA ASN A 57 8.61 -13.16 -5.73
C ASN A 57 9.85 -12.83 -6.59
N SER A 58 9.66 -12.18 -7.74
CA SER A 58 10.73 -11.72 -8.64
C SER A 58 11.14 -10.28 -8.38
N TYR A 59 10.43 -9.57 -7.48
CA TYR A 59 10.71 -8.19 -7.14
C TYR A 59 11.93 -8.09 -6.22
N TYR A 60 12.73 -7.04 -6.41
CA TYR A 60 13.76 -6.68 -5.44
C TYR A 60 13.13 -5.93 -4.26
N PHE A 61 13.88 -5.83 -3.15
CA PHE A 61 13.43 -5.07 -1.98
C PHE A 61 13.08 -3.62 -2.30
N SER A 62 13.85 -2.97 -3.19
CA SER A 62 13.55 -1.62 -3.68
C SER A 62 12.18 -1.53 -4.38
N ASP A 63 11.81 -2.56 -5.14
CA ASP A 63 10.53 -2.60 -5.83
C ASP A 63 9.37 -2.80 -4.83
N TYR A 64 9.56 -3.57 -3.76
CA TYR A 64 8.55 -3.65 -2.69
C TYR A 64 8.27 -2.28 -2.07
N PHE A 65 9.30 -1.46 -1.82
CA PHE A 65 9.09 -0.12 -1.27
C PHE A 65 8.35 0.80 -2.24
N ARG A 66 8.69 0.74 -3.52
CA ARG A 66 7.96 1.45 -4.58
C ARG A 66 6.49 1.04 -4.63
N LEU A 67 6.22 -0.27 -4.56
CA LEU A 67 4.87 -0.81 -4.51
C LEU A 67 4.11 -0.29 -3.30
N ILE A 68 4.69 -0.34 -2.10
CA ILE A 68 4.04 0.12 -0.86
C ILE A 68 3.54 1.56 -1.00
N ILE A 69 4.33 2.43 -1.64
CA ILE A 69 3.99 3.84 -1.80
C ILE A 69 2.76 4.01 -2.71
N ILE A 70 2.66 3.23 -3.78
CA ILE A 70 1.56 3.35 -4.76
C ILE A 70 0.33 2.52 -4.40
N MET A 71 0.46 1.51 -3.55
CA MET A 71 -0.63 0.61 -3.16
C MET A 71 -1.85 1.35 -2.59
N PRO A 72 -1.74 2.36 -1.70
CA PRO A 72 -2.89 3.15 -1.26
C PRO A 72 -3.72 3.72 -2.42
N PHE A 73 -3.04 4.24 -3.45
CA PHE A 73 -3.69 4.83 -4.63
C PHE A 73 -4.33 3.79 -5.52
N LEU A 74 -3.63 2.67 -5.76
CA LEU A 74 -4.15 1.56 -6.54
C LEU A 74 -5.37 0.94 -5.88
N LEU A 75 -5.33 0.73 -4.57
CA LEU A 75 -6.45 0.18 -3.81
C LEU A 75 -7.62 1.15 -3.79
N ASN A 76 -7.38 2.45 -3.71
CA ASN A 76 -8.46 3.45 -3.81
C ASN A 76 -9.17 3.44 -5.17
N ARG A 77 -8.46 3.15 -6.26
CA ARG A 77 -9.05 3.05 -7.61
C ARG A 77 -9.65 1.68 -7.91
N ALA A 78 -9.07 0.61 -7.35
CA ALA A 78 -9.39 -0.77 -7.72
C ALA A 78 -10.33 -1.48 -6.74
N ILE A 79 -10.42 -1.06 -5.48
CA ILE A 79 -11.22 -1.78 -4.48
C ILE A 79 -12.64 -1.22 -4.41
N ASN A 80 -13.57 -2.14 -4.64
CA ASN A 80 -14.97 -2.02 -4.25
C ASN A 80 -15.29 -3.18 -3.31
N ILE A 81 -16.19 -2.99 -2.35
CA ILE A 81 -16.57 -4.02 -1.37
C ILE A 81 -16.98 -5.34 -2.05
N SER A 82 -17.63 -5.23 -3.20
CA SER A 82 -18.09 -6.37 -4.01
C SER A 82 -16.97 -7.22 -4.61
N LEU A 83 -15.72 -6.75 -4.52
CA LEU A 83 -14.54 -7.41 -5.05
C LEU A 83 -13.72 -8.10 -3.95
N LEU A 84 -14.06 -7.85 -2.68
CA LEU A 84 -13.44 -8.48 -1.52
C LEU A 84 -14.08 -9.84 -1.23
N LYS A 85 -13.31 -10.76 -0.65
CA LYS A 85 -13.87 -12.04 -0.18
C LYS A 85 -14.80 -11.80 1.01
N ASP A 86 -16.01 -12.36 0.98
CA ASP A 86 -16.98 -12.22 2.08
C ASP A 86 -16.43 -12.73 3.42
N THR A 87 -15.64 -13.80 3.41
CA THR A 87 -14.98 -14.33 4.61
C THR A 87 -14.07 -13.31 5.27
N PHE A 88 -13.34 -12.52 4.46
CA PHE A 88 -12.48 -11.46 4.95
C PHE A 88 -13.29 -10.27 5.47
N VAL A 89 -14.31 -9.83 4.71
CA VAL A 89 -15.19 -8.72 5.09
C VAL A 89 -15.87 -9.02 6.43
N ASN A 90 -16.42 -10.22 6.59
CA ASN A 90 -17.07 -10.63 7.82
C ASN A 90 -16.08 -10.72 8.99
N ASN A 91 -14.87 -11.25 8.76
CA ASN A 91 -13.85 -11.33 9.79
C ASN A 91 -13.41 -9.95 10.29
N LEU A 92 -13.21 -8.98 9.38
CA LEU A 92 -12.86 -7.61 9.76
C LEU A 92 -14.01 -6.90 10.48
N ILE A 93 -15.25 -7.09 10.03
CA ILE A 93 -16.43 -6.54 10.70
C ILE A 93 -16.48 -7.01 12.16
N THR A 94 -16.29 -8.32 12.39
CA THR A 94 -16.30 -8.89 13.75
C THR A 94 -15.09 -8.46 14.58
N THR A 95 -13.89 -8.50 14.00
CA THR A 95 -12.64 -8.23 14.74
C THR A 95 -12.49 -6.75 15.09
N CYS A 96 -12.93 -5.86 14.20
CA CYS A 96 -12.79 -4.42 14.37
C CYS A 96 -14.10 -3.74 14.82
N ASN A 97 -15.13 -4.51 15.19
CA ASN A 97 -16.46 -4.02 15.59
C ASN A 97 -17.04 -2.98 14.60
N LEU A 98 -16.90 -3.23 13.30
CA LEU A 98 -17.39 -2.30 12.26
C LEU A 98 -18.90 -2.48 12.07
N THR A 99 -19.61 -1.39 11.85
CA THR A 99 -21.08 -1.41 11.69
C THR A 99 -21.50 -1.50 10.24
N GLN A 100 -20.67 -1.02 9.30
CA GLN A 100 -20.99 -0.98 7.88
C GLN A 100 -19.88 -1.61 7.05
N LYS A 101 -20.26 -2.31 5.97
CA LYS A 101 -19.32 -2.92 5.03
C LYS A 101 -18.34 -1.87 4.46
N ASN A 102 -18.79 -0.67 4.11
CA ASN A 102 -17.91 0.36 3.53
C ASN A 102 -16.73 0.74 4.43
N GLN A 103 -16.89 0.67 5.76
CA GLN A 103 -15.81 0.92 6.71
C GLN A 103 -14.65 -0.06 6.57
N VAL A 104 -14.89 -1.26 6.01
CA VAL A 104 -13.84 -2.25 5.71
C VAL A 104 -12.87 -1.72 4.66
N ILE A 105 -13.37 -1.01 3.65
CA ILE A 105 -12.52 -0.40 2.62
C ILE A 105 -11.71 0.73 3.24
N ASP A 106 -12.34 1.58 4.05
CA ASP A 106 -11.66 2.70 4.72
C ASP A 106 -10.53 2.19 5.63
N GLN A 107 -10.80 1.14 6.41
CA GLN A 107 -9.78 0.51 7.27
C GLN A 107 -8.62 -0.07 6.45
N LEU A 108 -8.93 -0.72 5.33
CA LEU A 108 -7.90 -1.28 4.45
C LEU A 108 -7.05 -0.19 3.80
N GLN A 109 -7.66 0.88 3.31
CA GLN A 109 -6.95 2.02 2.75
C GLN A 109 -6.08 2.69 3.82
N ASN A 110 -6.64 2.91 5.02
CA ASN A 110 -5.92 3.47 6.15
C ASN A 110 -4.72 2.61 6.55
N LEU A 111 -4.86 1.29 6.59
CA LEU A 111 -3.76 0.36 6.87
C LEU A 111 -2.61 0.55 5.87
N TRP A 112 -2.92 0.59 4.57
CA TRP A 112 -1.90 0.79 3.54
C TRP A 112 -1.27 2.19 3.59
N VAL A 113 -2.05 3.23 3.91
CA VAL A 113 -1.52 4.59 4.14
C VAL A 113 -0.58 4.62 5.34
N LEU A 114 -0.95 4.00 6.46
CA LEU A 114 -0.11 3.91 7.65
C LEU A 114 1.18 3.14 7.37
N PHE A 115 1.11 2.07 6.59
CA PHE A 115 2.28 1.28 6.22
C PHE A 115 3.21 2.05 5.28
N ALA A 116 2.67 2.75 4.29
CA ALA A 116 3.46 3.63 3.41
C ALA A 116 4.16 4.74 4.20
N LYS A 117 3.46 5.31 5.19
CA LYS A 117 4.06 6.27 6.11
C LYS A 117 5.17 5.65 6.93
N LEU A 118 4.94 4.51 7.59
CA LEU A 118 5.94 3.81 8.38
C LEU A 118 7.22 3.57 7.57
N VAL A 119 7.09 3.06 6.36
CA VAL A 119 8.21 2.86 5.44
C VAL A 119 8.90 4.19 5.13
N SER A 120 8.16 5.24 4.77
CA SER A 120 8.70 6.58 4.56
C SER A 120 9.55 7.04 5.74
N LEU A 121 9.04 6.89 6.97
CA LEU A 121 9.71 7.31 8.19
C LEU A 121 10.99 6.55 8.45
N THR A 122 10.94 5.22 8.32
CA THR A 122 12.11 4.34 8.49
C THR A 122 13.22 4.69 7.51
N PHE A 123 12.87 5.15 6.30
CA PHE A 123 13.84 5.45 5.24
C PHE A 123 14.15 6.95 5.04
N LYS A 124 13.54 7.85 5.83
CA LYS A 124 13.83 9.29 5.75
C LYS A 124 15.18 9.60 6.40
N LYS A 125 16.03 10.33 5.66
CA LYS A 125 17.41 10.68 6.06
C LYS A 125 17.48 11.53 7.35
N THR A 126 16.44 12.31 7.63
CA THR A 126 16.23 13.07 8.88
C THR A 126 14.74 13.10 9.23
N PHE A 127 14.35 12.38 10.28
CA PHE A 127 12.98 12.36 10.80
C PHE A 127 12.90 13.10 12.14
N ASN A 128 11.89 13.96 12.31
CA ASN A 128 11.61 14.67 13.55
C ASN A 128 10.10 14.74 13.80
N GLU A 129 9.69 15.06 15.03
CA GLU A 129 8.28 15.07 15.44
C GLU A 129 7.40 16.00 14.59
N SER A 130 7.92 17.11 14.06
CA SER A 130 7.14 18.00 13.18
C SER A 130 6.70 17.31 11.89
N ASN A 131 7.52 16.40 11.35
CA ASN A 131 7.19 15.60 10.18
C ASN A 131 6.07 14.59 10.49
N TYR A 132 6.06 14.03 11.71
CA TYR A 132 5.01 13.13 12.18
C TYR A 132 3.65 13.84 12.25
N TYR A 133 3.59 15.01 12.90
CA TYR A 133 2.34 15.78 13.05
C TYR A 133 1.82 16.31 11.71
N LYS A 134 2.71 16.67 10.77
CA LYS A 134 2.32 17.07 9.42
C LYS A 134 1.69 15.92 8.63
N MET A 135 2.24 14.70 8.73
CA MET A 135 1.63 13.51 8.13
C MET A 135 0.31 13.10 8.79
N HIS A 136 0.15 13.29 10.11
CA HIS A 136 -1.10 13.01 10.80
C HIS A 136 -2.19 14.00 10.33
N GLY A 137 -1.86 15.28 10.19
CA GLY A 137 -2.76 16.31 9.66
C GLY A 137 -3.12 16.15 8.18
N GLU A 138 -2.21 15.63 7.35
CA GLU A 138 -2.46 15.35 5.92
C GLU A 138 -3.22 14.04 5.67
N ALA A 139 -3.11 13.06 6.59
CA ALA A 139 -3.88 11.80 6.56
C ALA A 139 -5.40 12.01 6.48
N VAL A 140 -5.86 13.10 7.09
CA VAL A 140 -7.27 13.44 7.25
C VAL A 140 -7.80 14.25 6.06
N ARG A 141 -6.92 14.79 5.20
CA ARG A 141 -7.32 15.78 4.18
C ARG A 141 -7.33 15.27 2.74
N SER A 142 -6.40 14.41 2.33
CA SER A 142 -6.34 13.93 0.94
C SER A 142 -5.20 12.93 0.70
N PRO A 143 -5.43 11.77 0.04
CA PRO A 143 -4.37 10.83 -0.36
C PRO A 143 -3.32 11.42 -1.34
N TYR A 144 -3.65 12.53 -2.02
CA TYR A 144 -2.89 13.04 -3.17
C TYR A 144 -1.58 13.77 -2.81
N SER A 145 -1.35 14.17 -1.54
CA SER A 145 -0.13 14.91 -1.13
C SER A 145 1.11 14.02 -0.97
N LEU A 146 0.93 12.70 -0.88
CA LEU A 146 2.02 11.75 -0.62
C LEU A 146 3.00 11.62 -1.82
N CYS A 147 2.53 11.77 -3.06
CA CYS A 147 3.33 11.50 -4.26
C CYS A 147 4.60 12.36 -4.36
N HIS A 148 4.55 13.64 -3.95
CA HIS A 148 5.70 14.56 -4.01
C HIS A 148 6.75 14.33 -2.93
N GLN A 149 6.41 13.71 -1.79
CA GLN A 149 7.38 13.45 -0.71
C GLN A 149 8.25 12.21 -0.98
N PHE A 150 7.85 11.37 -1.95
CA PHE A 150 8.51 10.10 -2.23
C PHE A 150 9.46 10.12 -3.42
N THR A 151 9.43 11.16 -4.26
CA THR A 151 10.37 11.34 -5.38
C THR A 151 11.79 11.67 -4.95
N GLU A 152 11.99 12.05 -3.67
CA GLU A 152 13.31 12.38 -3.10
C GLU A 152 13.94 11.24 -2.29
N LEU A 153 13.31 10.06 -2.23
CA LEU A 153 13.93 8.93 -1.54
C LEU A 153 15.15 8.45 -2.32
N PRO A 154 16.35 8.41 -1.68
CA PRO A 154 17.57 7.98 -2.33
C PRO A 154 17.56 6.45 -2.36
N TYR A 155 16.90 5.86 -3.34
CA TYR A 155 17.13 4.45 -3.66
C TYR A 155 18.34 4.36 -4.57
#